data_AF-A0A5S9IJ01-F1
#
_entry.id   AF-A0A5S9IJ01-F1
#
_cell.length_a   1.000
_cell.length_b   1.000
_cell.length_c   1.000
_cell.angle_alpha   90.00
_cell.angle_beta   90.00
_cell.angle_gamma   90.00
#
_symmetry.space_group_name_H-M   'P 1'
#
loop_
_entity.id
_entity.type
_entity.pdbx_description
1 polymer ?
#
loop_
_entity_poly.entity_id
_entity_poly.type
_entity_poly.pdbx_seq_one_letter_code
_entity_poly.pdbx_strand_id
1 'polypeptide(L)'
;MKYLTIAVIFFSCVLYADNNKAQKTKTKTTDKIHYATPLVLDMDGDKKLQASGGKWLPHRFDPKSKTATFDINGDHFAEFMEWVGPNDGLLVRYEKGEMNGLNLFGDAGGFKHGFEKLSVLDKNNDKAISGEELKGLSVWQDKNGNAKVDKGEIKSVQSLKITSISVKHRMFSSSFVQDGKTKSMWDWHPAIQIIKRIRKN
;
A
#
# COMPACT_ATOMS: atom_id res chain seq x y z
N MET A 1 -18.58 12.17 19.57
CA MET A 1 -18.76 12.84 18.26
C MET A 1 -19.16 11.78 17.24
N LYS A 2 -20.38 11.84 16.70
CA LYS A 2 -20.86 10.92 15.66
C LYS A 2 -20.42 11.48 14.30
N TYR A 3 -19.60 10.76 13.55
CA TYR A 3 -19.21 11.17 12.20
C TYR A 3 -20.38 10.91 11.24
N LEU A 4 -20.86 11.99 10.61
CA LEU A 4 -21.91 11.96 9.60
C LEU A 4 -21.29 11.47 8.27
N THR A 5 -21.65 10.28 7.82
CA THR A 5 -21.18 9.71 6.55
C THR A 5 -21.91 10.37 5.38
N ILE A 6 -21.22 11.19 4.59
CA ILE A 6 -21.73 11.71 3.30
C ILE A 6 -21.36 10.70 2.21
N ALA A 7 -22.34 9.90 1.76
CA ALA A 7 -22.18 9.03 0.61
C ALA A 7 -22.41 9.85 -0.68
N VAL A 8 -21.38 10.04 -1.50
CA VAL A 8 -21.51 10.58 -2.86
C VAL A 8 -21.60 9.38 -3.81
N ILE A 9 -22.68 9.27 -4.58
CA ILE A 9 -22.95 8.12 -5.45
C ILE A 9 -22.56 8.49 -6.88
N PHE A 10 -21.49 7.89 -7.39
CA PHE A 10 -21.16 7.92 -8.82
C PHE A 10 -21.61 6.61 -9.49
N PHE A 11 -22.28 6.74 -10.64
CA PHE A 11 -22.61 5.60 -11.51
C PHE A 11 -21.59 5.58 -12.65
N SER A 12 -20.69 4.60 -12.68
CA SER A 12 -19.89 4.30 -13.86
C SER A 12 -20.54 3.14 -14.64
N CYS A 13 -20.51 3.23 -15.96
CA CYS A 13 -21.03 2.21 -16.87
C CYS A 13 -19.83 1.47 -17.48
N VAL A 14 -19.60 0.22 -17.09
CA VAL A 14 -18.62 -0.64 -17.75
C VAL A 14 -19.33 -1.40 -18.87
N LEU A 15 -18.87 -1.25 -20.11
CA LEU A 15 -19.33 -2.07 -21.24
C LEU A 15 -18.38 -3.26 -21.36
N TYR A 16 -18.90 -4.47 -21.17
CA TYR A 16 -18.20 -5.70 -21.54
C TYR A 16 -18.79 -6.19 -22.87
N ALA A 17 -17.93 -6.43 -23.86
CA ALA A 17 -18.33 -7.05 -25.11
C ALA A 17 -18.14 -8.55 -24.99
N ASP A 18 -19.23 -9.26 -24.70
CA ASP A 18 -19.34 -10.70 -25.01
C ASP A 18 -20.49 -10.88 -26.00
N ASN A 19 -20.25 -11.69 -27.03
CA ASN A 19 -21.19 -11.92 -28.10
C ASN A 19 -22.51 -12.50 -27.55
N ASN A 20 -23.59 -11.75 -27.77
CA ASN A 20 -24.99 -11.95 -27.37
C ASN A 20 -25.45 -11.31 -26.05
N LYS A 21 -26.04 -10.12 -26.25
CA LYS A 21 -26.76 -9.24 -25.30
C LYS A 21 -25.85 -8.42 -24.38
N ALA A 22 -25.64 -7.16 -24.76
CA ALA A 22 -25.14 -6.11 -23.88
C ALA A 22 -26.06 -5.94 -22.65
N GLN A 23 -25.72 -6.60 -21.54
CA GLN A 23 -26.38 -6.37 -20.25
C GLN A 23 -25.71 -5.17 -19.59
N LYS A 24 -26.40 -4.02 -19.56
CA LYS A 24 -26.01 -2.85 -18.77
C LYS A 24 -26.10 -3.20 -17.29
N THR A 25 -24.98 -3.58 -16.68
CA THR A 25 -24.87 -3.70 -15.22
C THR A 25 -24.52 -2.34 -14.63
N LYS A 26 -25.37 -1.80 -13.74
CA LYS A 26 -25.06 -0.59 -12.98
C LYS A 26 -24.30 -1.02 -11.73
N THR A 27 -23.02 -0.73 -11.66
CA THR A 27 -22.24 -0.83 -10.42
C THR A 27 -22.53 0.40 -9.57
N LYS A 28 -22.71 0.22 -8.25
CA LYS A 28 -22.61 1.34 -7.30
C LYS A 28 -21.22 1.26 -6.69
N THR A 29 -20.40 2.26 -6.95
CA THR A 29 -19.18 2.49 -6.18
C THR A 29 -19.61 3.21 -4.91
N THR A 30 -19.42 2.57 -3.76
CA THR A 30 -19.53 3.25 -2.47
C THR A 30 -18.11 3.52 -2.00
N ASP A 31 -17.80 4.79 -1.71
CA ASP A 31 -16.58 5.21 -1.01
C ASP A 31 -16.67 4.75 0.45
N LYS A 32 -16.64 3.43 0.67
CA LYS A 32 -16.38 2.91 2.00
C LYS A 32 -14.88 3.08 2.19
N ILE A 33 -14.49 3.91 3.16
CA ILE A 33 -13.08 4.05 3.53
C ILE A 33 -12.69 2.73 4.20
N HIS A 34 -12.17 1.79 3.41
CA HIS A 34 -11.36 0.70 3.95
C HIS A 34 -10.00 1.32 4.26
N TYR A 35 -9.62 1.24 5.52
CA TYR A 35 -8.28 1.57 5.95
C TYR A 35 -7.49 0.29 5.75
N ALA A 36 -6.64 0.29 4.72
CA ALA A 36 -5.55 -0.65 4.60
C ALA A 36 -4.30 0.18 4.36
N THR A 37 -3.20 -0.14 5.02
CA THR A 37 -1.97 0.63 4.88
C THR A 37 -0.80 -0.26 4.51
N PRO A 38 0.16 0.27 3.76
CA PRO A 38 1.51 -0.27 3.81
C PRO A 38 2.57 0.82 4.09
N LEU A 39 3.73 0.39 4.60
CA LEU A 39 4.92 1.22 4.71
C LEU A 39 5.54 1.44 3.33
N VAL A 40 5.64 2.70 2.93
CA VAL A 40 6.31 3.15 1.71
C VAL A 40 7.59 3.90 2.07
N LEU A 41 8.69 3.52 1.42
CA LEU A 41 10.00 4.14 1.58
C LEU A 41 10.25 5.14 0.43
N ASP A 42 10.70 6.33 0.81
CA ASP A 42 11.26 7.36 -0.09
C ASP A 42 12.59 6.86 -0.67
N MET A 43 12.53 6.20 -1.82
CA MET A 43 13.71 5.51 -2.35
C MET A 43 14.59 6.43 -3.21
N ASP A 44 14.05 7.52 -3.77
CA ASP A 44 14.83 8.53 -4.50
C ASP A 44 15.32 9.69 -3.59
N GLY A 45 14.76 9.85 -2.39
CA GLY A 45 15.20 10.80 -1.38
C GLY A 45 14.64 12.21 -1.58
N ASP A 46 13.56 12.37 -2.36
CA ASP A 46 12.97 13.67 -2.65
C ASP A 46 11.97 14.16 -1.59
N LYS A 47 11.68 13.31 -0.59
CA LYS A 47 10.74 13.52 0.52
C LYS A 47 9.28 13.68 0.08
N LYS A 48 8.94 13.20 -1.10
CA LYS A 48 7.59 13.23 -1.65
C LYS A 48 7.14 11.81 -1.96
N LEU A 49 6.08 11.39 -1.26
CA LEU A 49 5.42 10.14 -1.59
C LEU A 49 4.90 10.18 -3.03
N GLN A 50 5.34 9.24 -3.86
CA GLN A 50 4.88 9.05 -5.24
C GLN A 50 3.58 8.25 -5.32
N ALA A 51 2.63 8.57 -4.45
CA ALA A 51 1.29 7.99 -4.44
C ALA A 51 0.31 9.04 -3.94
N SER A 52 -0.97 8.92 -4.29
CA SER A 52 -2.03 9.75 -3.69
C SER A 52 -1.80 11.27 -3.75
N GLY A 53 -1.05 11.75 -4.75
CA GLY A 53 -0.62 13.15 -4.86
C GLY A 53 0.22 13.63 -3.67
N GLY A 54 1.04 12.77 -3.06
CA GLY A 54 1.89 13.08 -1.92
C GLY A 54 1.21 12.93 -0.55
N LYS A 55 -0.01 12.40 -0.49
CA LYS A 55 -0.78 12.25 0.76
C LYS A 55 -0.58 10.85 1.33
N TRP A 56 0.02 10.77 2.52
CA TRP A 56 0.08 9.50 3.26
C TRP A 56 -1.09 9.30 4.22
N LEU A 57 -1.78 10.37 4.62
CA LEU A 57 -2.93 10.30 5.52
C LEU A 57 -4.24 9.93 4.79
N PRO A 58 -5.27 9.46 5.52
CA PRO A 58 -6.58 9.18 4.93
C PRO A 58 -7.11 10.35 4.11
N HIS A 59 -7.56 10.05 2.89
CA HIS A 59 -8.09 11.04 1.96
C HIS A 59 -9.12 10.40 1.02
N ARG A 60 -9.82 11.25 0.28
CA ARG A 60 -10.77 10.80 -0.75
C ARG A 60 -10.03 10.39 -2.00
N PHE A 61 -10.54 9.37 -2.69
CA PHE A 61 -10.01 8.91 -3.96
C PHE A 61 -9.91 10.04 -4.98
N ASP A 62 -8.74 10.18 -5.62
CA ASP A 62 -8.54 11.09 -6.75
C ASP A 62 -8.56 10.29 -8.06
N PRO A 63 -9.50 10.58 -8.99
CA PRO A 63 -9.54 9.96 -10.32
C PRO A 63 -8.27 10.12 -11.17
N LYS A 64 -7.38 11.06 -10.81
CA LYS A 64 -6.09 11.27 -11.47
C LYS A 64 -4.95 10.45 -10.87
N SER A 65 -5.17 9.80 -9.73
CA SER A 65 -4.15 8.96 -9.10
C SER A 65 -3.81 7.76 -9.99
N LYS A 66 -2.55 7.34 -9.93
CA LYS A 66 -2.15 6.02 -10.41
C LYS A 66 -2.88 4.97 -9.58
N THR A 67 -3.41 3.95 -10.24
CA THR A 67 -4.22 2.90 -9.59
C THR A 67 -3.82 1.52 -10.08
N ALA A 68 -4.07 0.52 -9.25
CA ALA A 68 -3.87 -0.89 -9.56
C ALA A 68 -4.89 -1.74 -8.79
N THR A 69 -4.90 -3.04 -9.07
CA THR A 69 -5.73 -4.01 -8.33
C THR A 69 -4.82 -4.93 -7.53
N PHE A 70 -4.95 -4.93 -6.20
CA PHE A 70 -4.08 -5.64 -5.28
C PHE A 70 -4.88 -6.10 -4.06
N ASP A 71 -4.60 -7.30 -3.55
CA ASP A 71 -5.15 -7.79 -2.28
C ASP A 71 -4.38 -7.14 -1.13
N ILE A 72 -4.81 -5.95 -0.72
CA ILE A 72 -4.06 -5.14 0.27
C ILE A 72 -4.31 -5.59 1.71
N ASN A 73 -5.39 -6.32 1.95
CA ASN A 73 -5.79 -6.75 3.29
C ASN A 73 -5.44 -8.23 3.58
N GLY A 74 -5.09 -9.01 2.55
CA GLY A 74 -4.71 -10.41 2.64
C GLY A 74 -5.87 -11.39 2.71
N ASP A 75 -7.06 -11.03 2.23
CA ASP A 75 -8.28 -11.86 2.28
C ASP A 75 -8.54 -12.66 1.00
N HIS A 76 -7.57 -12.67 0.07
CA HIS A 76 -7.65 -13.28 -1.26
C HIS A 76 -8.66 -12.61 -2.21
N PHE A 77 -9.10 -11.38 -1.91
CA PHE A 77 -9.92 -10.56 -2.79
C PHE A 77 -9.25 -9.22 -3.08
N ALA A 78 -8.76 -9.06 -4.31
CA ALA A 78 -8.06 -7.84 -4.69
C ALA A 78 -8.99 -6.62 -4.82
N GLU A 79 -8.53 -5.49 -4.28
CA GLU A 79 -9.23 -4.22 -4.35
C GLU A 79 -8.64 -3.27 -5.39
N PHE A 80 -9.49 -2.44 -5.99
CA PHE A 80 -9.04 -1.33 -6.81
C PHE A 80 -8.64 -0.17 -5.91
N MET A 81 -7.38 0.21 -5.97
CA MET A 81 -6.80 1.19 -5.05
C MET A 81 -5.80 2.09 -5.77
N GLU A 82 -5.51 3.23 -5.15
CA GLU A 82 -4.35 4.01 -5.53
C GLU A 82 -3.07 3.18 -5.39
N TRP A 83 -2.08 3.46 -6.24
CA TRP A 83 -0.86 2.66 -6.32
C TRP A 83 0.39 3.52 -6.27
N VAL A 84 1.46 2.95 -5.71
CA VAL A 84 2.76 3.60 -5.58
C VAL A 84 3.45 3.78 -6.95
N GLY A 85 4.13 4.90 -7.09
CA GLY A 85 4.97 5.24 -8.23
C GLY A 85 6.28 4.44 -8.26
N PRO A 86 6.99 4.44 -9.40
CA PRO A 86 8.15 3.59 -9.60
C PRO A 86 9.40 4.04 -8.83
N ASN A 87 9.47 5.28 -8.36
CA ASN A 87 10.67 5.75 -7.67
C ASN A 87 10.69 5.37 -6.20
N ASP A 88 9.54 5.30 -5.54
CA ASP A 88 9.38 4.82 -4.17
C ASP A 88 9.26 3.29 -4.12
N GLY A 89 9.20 2.72 -2.93
CA GLY A 89 9.01 1.29 -2.79
C GLY A 89 8.28 0.87 -1.52
N LEU A 90 7.56 -0.25 -1.60
CA LEU A 90 6.86 -0.86 -0.47
C LEU A 90 7.85 -1.69 0.35
N LEU A 91 7.81 -1.56 1.68
CA LEU A 91 8.53 -2.48 2.56
C LEU A 91 7.78 -3.80 2.61
N VAL A 92 8.47 -4.90 2.30
CA VAL A 92 7.88 -6.23 2.22
C VAL A 92 8.74 -7.29 2.90
N ARG A 93 8.08 -8.36 3.34
CA ARG A 93 8.70 -9.67 3.56
C ARG A 93 8.31 -10.56 2.39
N TYR A 94 9.21 -10.68 1.43
CA TYR A 94 8.97 -11.48 0.24
C TYR A 94 9.25 -12.96 0.52
N GLU A 95 8.19 -13.75 0.48
CA GLU A 95 8.24 -15.22 0.53
C GLU A 95 7.82 -15.76 -0.84
N LYS A 96 8.19 -17.00 -1.18
CA LYS A 96 7.76 -17.60 -2.46
C LYS A 96 6.23 -17.70 -2.46
N GLY A 97 5.58 -17.09 -3.44
CA GLY A 97 4.12 -17.14 -3.56
C GLY A 97 3.56 -15.87 -4.19
N GLU A 98 2.25 -15.71 -4.06
CA GLU A 98 1.53 -14.49 -4.44
C GLU A 98 1.81 -13.38 -3.41
N MET A 99 2.10 -12.17 -3.90
CA MET A 99 2.30 -10.99 -3.06
C MET A 99 0.93 -10.42 -2.68
N ASN A 100 0.68 -10.27 -1.39
CA ASN A 100 -0.53 -9.64 -0.86
C ASN A 100 -0.23 -8.78 0.40
N GLY A 101 -1.28 -8.25 1.02
CA GLY A 101 -1.21 -7.42 2.23
C GLY A 101 -0.46 -8.05 3.40
N LEU A 102 -0.49 -9.39 3.54
CA LEU A 102 0.21 -10.08 4.61
C LEU A 102 1.74 -9.97 4.45
N ASN A 103 2.23 -9.87 3.21
CA ASN A 103 3.65 -9.64 2.93
C ASN A 103 4.09 -8.19 3.16
N LEU A 104 3.17 -7.23 3.03
CA LEU A 104 3.47 -5.81 3.25
C LEU A 104 3.55 -5.50 4.75
N PHE A 105 4.30 -4.46 5.09
CA PHE A 105 4.26 -3.92 6.45
C PHE A 105 3.12 -2.91 6.58
N GLY A 106 1.98 -3.39 7.07
CA GLY A 106 0.71 -2.68 7.12
C GLY A 106 -0.16 -3.07 8.30
N ASP A 107 -1.44 -2.73 8.22
CA ASP A 107 -2.48 -3.19 9.15
C ASP A 107 -3.00 -4.63 8.86
N ALA A 108 -2.76 -5.14 7.65
CA ALA A 108 -3.07 -6.52 7.29
C ALA A 108 -2.44 -7.54 8.25
N GLY A 109 -3.25 -8.51 8.70
CA GLY A 109 -2.89 -9.48 9.73
C GLY A 109 -3.30 -9.07 11.16
N GLY A 110 -4.11 -8.02 11.32
CA GLY A 110 -4.68 -7.60 12.61
C GLY A 110 -3.86 -6.55 13.35
N PHE A 111 -2.92 -5.89 12.67
CA PHE A 111 -2.17 -4.76 13.20
C PHE A 111 -2.98 -3.47 13.01
N LYS A 112 -2.71 -2.45 13.81
CA LYS A 112 -3.34 -1.13 13.71
C LYS A 112 -2.74 -0.31 12.57
N HIS A 113 -1.47 -0.53 12.25
CA HIS A 113 -0.71 0.15 11.20
C HIS A 113 0.65 -0.55 10.97
N GLY A 114 1.34 -0.21 9.89
CA GLY A 114 2.60 -0.82 9.46
C GLY A 114 3.75 -0.70 10.46
N PHE A 115 3.88 0.42 11.19
CA PHE A 115 4.92 0.52 12.24
C PHE A 115 4.70 -0.43 13.43
N GLU A 116 3.46 -0.80 13.75
CA GLU A 116 3.19 -1.80 14.79
C GLU A 116 3.63 -3.19 14.31
N LYS A 117 3.29 -3.54 13.05
CA LYS A 117 3.78 -4.77 12.41
C LYS A 117 5.31 -4.81 12.33
N LEU A 118 5.95 -3.68 12.04
CA LEU A 118 7.42 -3.57 12.00
C LEU A 118 8.04 -3.80 13.38
N SER A 119 7.41 -3.28 14.45
CA SER A 119 7.92 -3.42 15.83
C SER A 119 8.05 -4.85 16.31
N VAL A 120 7.34 -5.81 15.70
CA VAL A 120 7.49 -7.24 15.99
C VAL A 120 8.90 -7.75 15.71
N LEU A 121 9.63 -7.07 14.82
CA LEU A 121 11.00 -7.44 14.45
C LEU A 121 12.08 -6.81 15.34
N ASP A 122 11.73 -5.80 16.14
CA ASP A 122 12.60 -5.06 17.07
C ASP A 122 12.83 -5.90 18.34
N LYS A 123 13.80 -6.82 18.29
CA LYS A 123 14.05 -7.78 19.37
C LYS A 123 14.78 -7.14 20.55
N ASN A 124 15.63 -6.16 20.27
CA ASN A 124 16.41 -5.46 21.29
C ASN A 124 15.67 -4.25 21.90
N ASN A 125 14.47 -3.92 21.38
CA ASN A 125 13.61 -2.81 21.80
C ASN A 125 14.25 -1.42 21.66
N ASP A 126 15.20 -1.24 20.75
CA ASP A 126 15.88 0.04 20.53
C ASP A 126 15.09 1.02 19.65
N LYS A 127 13.90 0.61 19.19
CA LYS A 127 13.00 1.34 18.30
C LYS A 127 13.54 1.53 16.88
N ALA A 128 14.46 0.68 16.47
CA ALA A 128 14.93 0.55 15.10
C ALA A 128 15.05 -0.92 14.71
N ILE A 129 14.88 -1.20 13.41
CA ILE A 129 15.23 -2.50 12.84
C ILE A 129 16.62 -2.37 12.24
N SER A 130 17.59 -3.10 12.79
CA SER A 130 18.98 -3.04 12.34
C SER A 130 19.70 -4.38 12.41
N GLY A 131 20.88 -4.48 11.77
CA GLY A 131 21.68 -5.70 11.79
C GLY A 131 20.92 -6.95 11.32
N GLU A 132 20.85 -7.97 12.18
CA GLU A 132 20.14 -9.23 11.90
C GLU A 132 18.61 -9.08 11.79
N GLU A 133 18.03 -8.03 12.37
CA GLU A 133 16.57 -7.80 12.31
C GLU A 133 16.10 -7.41 10.91
N LEU A 134 17.02 -6.89 10.07
CA LEU A 134 16.78 -6.59 8.66
C LEU A 134 16.70 -7.85 7.78
N LYS A 135 17.02 -9.04 8.32
CA LYS A 135 17.08 -10.27 7.54
C LYS A 135 15.69 -10.65 7.02
N GLY A 136 15.62 -10.89 5.71
CA GLY A 136 14.37 -11.24 5.02
C GLY A 136 13.49 -10.05 4.65
N LEU A 137 13.90 -8.82 4.98
CA LEU A 137 13.24 -7.62 4.48
C LEU A 137 13.71 -7.28 3.07
N SER A 138 12.75 -6.86 2.26
CA SER A 138 12.98 -6.38 0.89
C SER A 138 12.18 -5.11 0.65
N VAL A 139 12.57 -4.39 -0.40
CA VAL A 139 11.79 -3.29 -0.96
C VAL A 139 11.27 -3.75 -2.31
N TRP A 140 9.96 -3.56 -2.53
CA TRP A 140 9.32 -3.74 -3.81
C TRP A 140 9.15 -2.38 -4.49
N GLN A 141 9.92 -2.15 -5.56
CA GLN A 141 9.74 -1.01 -6.44
C GLN A 141 9.03 -1.49 -7.72
N ASP A 142 7.71 -1.40 -7.73
CA ASP A 142 6.88 -1.74 -8.90
C ASP A 142 7.10 -0.70 -10.01
N LYS A 143 7.94 -1.08 -10.98
CA LYS A 143 8.43 -0.15 -12.02
C LYS A 143 7.38 0.11 -13.08
N ASN A 144 6.53 -0.87 -13.37
CA ASN A 144 5.49 -0.73 -14.39
C ASN A 144 4.12 -0.34 -13.78
N GLY A 145 3.95 -0.45 -12.46
CA GLY A 145 2.74 -0.10 -11.74
C GLY A 145 1.60 -1.09 -11.86
N ASN A 146 1.89 -2.36 -12.15
CA ASN A 146 0.86 -3.36 -12.41
C ASN A 146 0.40 -4.13 -11.14
N ALA A 147 0.97 -3.80 -9.97
CA ALA A 147 0.75 -4.48 -8.69
C ALA A 147 1.04 -6.00 -8.71
N LYS A 148 1.99 -6.42 -9.54
CA LYS A 148 2.50 -7.80 -9.60
C LYS A 148 4.00 -7.76 -9.47
N VAL A 149 4.56 -8.75 -8.79
CA VAL A 149 6.01 -8.85 -8.65
C VAL A 149 6.61 -9.28 -9.98
N ASP A 150 7.28 -8.36 -10.66
CA ASP A 150 8.05 -8.65 -11.87
C ASP A 150 9.54 -8.87 -11.58
N LYS A 151 10.23 -9.48 -12.54
CA LYS A 151 11.67 -9.78 -12.42
C LYS A 151 12.46 -8.49 -12.21
N GLY A 152 13.16 -8.43 -11.07
CA GLY A 152 14.07 -7.32 -10.73
C GLY A 152 13.44 -6.20 -9.91
N GLU A 153 12.15 -6.29 -9.56
CA GLU A 153 11.46 -5.28 -8.77
C GLU A 153 11.64 -5.45 -7.25
N ILE A 154 11.95 -6.68 -6.82
CA ILE A 154 12.27 -7.00 -5.42
C ILE A 154 13.77 -6.93 -5.22
N LYS A 155 14.19 -6.11 -4.25
CA LYS A 155 15.58 -6.02 -3.81
C LYS A 155 15.65 -6.12 -2.30
N SER A 156 16.62 -6.89 -1.79
CA SER A 156 16.82 -6.98 -0.34
C SER A 156 17.27 -5.63 0.22
N VAL A 157 16.87 -5.32 1.45
CA VAL A 157 17.28 -4.06 2.11
C VAL A 157 18.80 -3.95 2.21
N GLN A 158 19.52 -5.06 2.37
CA GLN A 158 20.98 -5.10 2.38
C GLN A 158 21.57 -4.73 1.01
N SER A 159 21.02 -5.25 -0.09
CA SER A 159 21.47 -4.90 -1.45
C SER A 159 21.23 -3.41 -1.79
N LEU A 160 20.21 -2.82 -1.17
CA LEU A 160 19.88 -1.40 -1.26
C LEU A 160 20.68 -0.54 -0.28
N LYS A 161 21.58 -1.14 0.52
CA LYS A 161 22.37 -0.47 1.56
C LYS A 161 21.52 0.23 2.62
N ILE A 162 20.33 -0.30 2.92
CA ILE A 162 19.52 0.14 4.05
C ILE A 162 20.08 -0.51 5.30
N THR A 163 20.51 0.31 6.27
CA THR A 163 21.20 -0.14 7.48
C THR A 163 20.35 -0.03 8.75
N SER A 164 19.29 0.78 8.73
CA SER A 164 18.37 0.95 9.85
C SER A 164 17.00 1.43 9.37
N ILE A 165 15.93 0.94 9.98
CA ILE A 165 14.54 1.39 9.73
C ILE A 165 13.92 1.76 11.07
N SER A 166 13.53 3.03 11.28
CA SER A 166 12.98 3.49 12.56
C SER A 166 11.55 3.01 12.80
N VAL A 167 11.32 2.34 13.93
CA VAL A 167 9.97 1.97 14.41
C VAL A 167 9.28 3.18 15.04
N LYS A 168 10.06 4.10 15.61
CA LYS A 168 9.53 5.35 16.16
C LYS A 168 9.00 6.24 15.04
N HIS A 169 7.73 6.58 15.12
CA HIS A 169 7.03 7.36 14.11
C HIS A 169 6.19 8.47 14.75
N ARG A 170 5.80 9.46 13.96
CA ARG A 170 4.85 10.51 14.34
C ARG A 170 3.89 10.73 13.17
N MET A 171 2.58 10.67 13.46
CA MET A 171 1.54 10.87 12.44
C MET A 171 1.78 10.02 11.17
N PHE A 172 2.00 8.72 11.35
CA PHE A 172 2.23 7.77 10.26
C PHE A 172 3.43 8.10 9.37
N SER A 173 4.43 8.83 9.88
CA SER A 173 5.70 9.09 9.19
C SER A 173 6.89 8.78 10.10
N SER A 174 7.93 8.25 9.50
CA SER A 174 9.19 7.85 10.13
C SER A 174 10.34 8.01 9.14
N SER A 175 11.49 7.41 9.44
CA SER A 175 12.68 7.48 8.60
C SER A 175 13.46 6.17 8.59
N PHE A 176 14.26 5.99 7.54
CA PHE A 176 15.22 4.89 7.44
C PHE A 176 16.58 5.44 7.01
N VAL A 177 17.64 4.68 7.24
CA VAL A 177 19.01 5.02 6.84
C VAL A 177 19.41 4.16 5.65
N GLN A 178 19.78 4.83 4.56
CA GLN A 178 20.30 4.21 3.34
C GLN A 178 21.61 4.87 2.94
N ASP A 179 22.68 4.08 2.79
CA ASP A 179 24.01 4.58 2.41
C ASP A 179 24.48 5.74 3.32
N GLY A 180 24.22 5.61 4.62
CA GLY A 180 24.52 6.62 5.65
C GLY A 180 23.60 7.86 5.65
N LYS A 181 22.64 7.96 4.73
CA LYS A 181 21.69 9.09 4.64
C LYS A 181 20.35 8.71 5.22
N THR A 182 19.76 9.62 5.99
CA THR A 182 18.39 9.48 6.49
C THR A 182 17.39 9.89 5.40
N LYS A 183 16.43 9.01 5.10
CA LYS A 183 15.33 9.22 4.15
C LYS A 183 13.98 9.01 4.82
N SER A 184 12.92 9.48 4.18
CA SER A 184 11.57 9.46 4.76
C SER A 184 10.87 8.12 4.50
N MET A 185 9.94 7.76 5.36
CA MET A 185 8.98 6.70 5.05
C MET A 185 7.63 7.00 5.69
N TRP A 186 6.59 6.36 5.19
CA TRP A 186 5.22 6.64 5.57
C TRP A 186 4.40 5.36 5.68
N ASP A 187 3.56 5.28 6.72
CA ASP A 187 2.38 4.41 6.72
C ASP A 187 1.37 5.08 5.79
N TRP A 188 1.28 4.59 4.56
CA TRP A 188 0.48 5.22 3.53
C TRP A 188 -0.96 4.68 3.58
N HIS A 189 -1.94 5.57 3.55
CA HIS A 189 -3.37 5.26 3.48
C HIS A 189 -3.89 5.48 2.05
N PRO A 190 -3.74 4.51 1.13
CA PRO A 190 -4.31 4.58 -0.21
C PRO A 190 -5.82 4.75 -0.17
N ALA A 191 -6.38 5.52 -1.09
CA ALA A 191 -7.82 5.49 -1.31
C ALA A 191 -8.21 4.21 -2.06
N ILE A 192 -9.16 3.46 -1.51
CA ILE A 192 -9.67 2.20 -2.06
C ILE A 192 -11.09 2.39 -2.56
N GLN A 193 -11.39 1.94 -3.78
CA GLN A 193 -12.76 1.86 -4.29
C GLN A 193 -13.29 0.45 -4.19
N ILE A 194 -14.40 0.29 -3.47
CA ILE A 194 -15.11 -0.99 -3.42
C ILE A 194 -16.15 -1.03 -4.53
N ILE A 195 -15.95 -1.92 -5.49
CA ILE A 195 -16.94 -2.22 -6.53
C ILE A 195 -17.96 -3.20 -5.96
N LYS A 196 -19.10 -2.71 -5.46
CA LYS A 196 -20.22 -3.59 -5.09
C LYS A 196 -21.11 -3.87 -6.31
N ARG A 197 -21.20 -5.15 -6.69
CA ARG A 197 -22.18 -5.62 -7.67
C ARG A 197 -23.58 -5.55 -7.05
N ILE A 198 -24.45 -4.68 -7.57
CA ILE A 198 -25.87 -4.68 -7.21
C ILE A 198 -26.61 -5.60 -8.16
N ARG A 199 -27.23 -6.67 -7.62
CA ARG A 199 -28.29 -7.39 -8.35
C ARG A 199 -29.50 -6.46 -8.40
N LYS A 200 -30.02 -6.20 -9.60
CA LYS A 200 -31.40 -5.68 -9.74
C LYS A 200 -32.34 -6.76 -9.19
N ASN A 201 -33.20 -6.37 -8.26
CA ASN A 201 -34.44 -7.10 -8.00
C ASN A 201 -35.36 -6.97 -9.22
#